data_AF-K2RR71-F1
#
_entry.id   AF-K2RR71-F1
#
_cell.length_a   1.000
_cell.length_b   1.000
_cell.length_c   1.000
_cell.angle_alpha   90.00
_cell.angle_beta   90.00
_cell.angle_gamma   90.00
#
_symmetry.space_group_name_H-M   'P 1'
#
loop_
_entity.id
_entity.type
_entity.pdbx_description
1 polymer ?
#
loop_
_entity_poly.entity_id
_entity_poly.type
_entity_poly.pdbx_seq_one_letter_code
_entity_poly.pdbx_strand_id
1 'polypeptide(L)'
;MLSIEAPDSIPRKLYTAAAALYFAKIPFSYIFLHPTDVALKARAESFANTSITDTDAEVGIAKEETTHALVDKWATINLGRAILGFAGAACSVWATLGRVDVIRYRL
;
A
#
# COMPACT_ATOMS: atom_id res chain seq x y z
N MET A 1 8.33 38.61 -3.74
CA MET A 1 6.87 38.53 -3.67
C MET A 1 6.48 37.06 -3.56
N LEU A 2 5.99 36.60 -2.41
CA LEU A 2 5.54 35.21 -2.24
C LEU A 2 4.30 35.00 -3.11
N SER A 3 4.42 34.20 -4.17
CA SER A 3 3.26 33.77 -4.97
C SER A 3 2.43 32.84 -4.10
N ILE A 4 1.40 33.38 -3.44
CA ILE A 4 0.38 32.56 -2.79
C ILE A 4 -0.39 31.87 -3.90
N GLU A 5 -0.28 30.55 -3.97
CA GLU A 5 -0.87 29.76 -5.04
C GLU A 5 -2.40 29.77 -4.93
N ALA A 6 -3.09 30.25 -5.98
CA ALA A 6 -4.54 30.47 -5.98
C ALA A 6 -5.29 29.23 -5.47
N PRO A 7 -6.32 29.34 -4.59
CA PRO A 7 -7.04 28.27 -3.88
C PRO A 7 -7.50 27.05 -4.70
N ASP A 8 -7.53 27.15 -6.03
CA ASP A 8 -8.00 26.08 -6.93
C ASP A 8 -6.96 25.53 -7.94
N SER A 9 -5.67 25.87 -7.80
CA SER A 9 -4.60 25.35 -8.67
C SER A 9 -4.48 23.81 -8.70
N ILE A 10 -4.15 23.28 -9.88
CA ILE A 10 -3.89 21.85 -10.12
C ILE A 10 -2.78 21.30 -9.20
N PRO A 11 -1.62 21.96 -9.02
CA PRO A 11 -0.57 21.45 -8.15
C PRO A 11 -1.05 21.25 -6.71
N ARG A 12 -1.83 22.19 -6.13
CA ARG A 12 -2.36 21.99 -4.78
C ARG A 12 -3.31 20.79 -4.73
N LYS A 13 -4.23 20.64 -5.69
CA LYS A 13 -5.15 19.48 -5.75
C LYS A 13 -4.36 18.16 -5.75
N LEU A 14 -3.31 18.09 -6.55
CA LEU A 14 -2.44 16.92 -6.65
C LEU A 14 -1.62 16.66 -5.37
N TYR A 15 -1.08 17.69 -4.72
CA TYR A 15 -0.41 17.52 -3.43
C TYR A 15 -1.37 17.07 -2.33
N THR A 16 -2.58 17.63 -2.27
CA THR A 16 -3.61 17.21 -1.33
C THR A 16 -4.01 15.75 -1.58
N ALA A 17 -4.18 15.35 -2.85
CA ALA A 17 -4.46 13.97 -3.22
C ALA A 17 -3.31 13.03 -2.83
N ALA A 18 -2.06 13.43 -3.07
CA ALA A 18 -0.89 12.64 -2.67
C ALA A 18 -0.84 12.44 -1.16
N ALA A 19 -1.01 13.51 -0.37
CA ALA A 19 -1.05 13.44 1.08
C ALA A 19 -2.15 12.50 1.57
N ALA A 20 -3.36 12.61 1.01
CA ALA A 20 -4.48 11.74 1.34
C ALA A 20 -4.19 10.26 1.00
N LEU A 21 -3.60 9.97 -0.16
CA LEU A 21 -3.24 8.61 -0.57
C LEU A 21 -2.19 7.99 0.36
N TYR A 22 -1.17 8.75 0.75
CA TYR A 22 -0.17 8.27 1.72
C TYR A 22 -0.79 8.04 3.10
N PHE A 23 -1.66 8.95 3.55
CA PHE A 23 -2.35 8.78 4.83
C PHE A 23 -3.29 7.57 4.81
N ALA A 24 -4.00 7.35 3.70
CA ALA A 24 -4.91 6.23 3.50
C ALA A 24 -4.22 4.86 3.57
N LYS A 25 -2.91 4.77 3.31
CA LYS A 25 -2.14 3.52 3.51
C LYS A 25 -2.24 3.01 4.95
N ILE A 26 -2.35 3.88 5.95
CA ILE A 26 -2.41 3.49 7.37
C ILE A 26 -3.70 2.71 7.67
N PRO A 27 -4.92 3.29 7.51
CA PRO A 27 -6.15 2.56 7.74
C PRO A 27 -6.31 1.38 6.78
N PHE A 28 -5.84 1.48 5.52
CA PHE A 28 -5.83 0.35 4.60
C PHE A 28 -5.05 -0.85 5.16
N SER A 29 -3.86 -0.60 5.72
CA SER A 29 -3.03 -1.66 6.31
C SER A 29 -3.71 -2.29 7.52
N TYR A 30 -4.28 -1.48 8.39
CA TYR A 30 -4.96 -1.97 9.59
C TYR A 30 -6.18 -2.83 9.25
N ILE A 31 -7.01 -2.39 8.29
CA ILE A 31 -8.25 -3.07 7.93
C ILE A 31 -7.97 -4.37 7.15
N PHE A 32 -7.09 -4.31 6.14
CA PHE A 32 -6.95 -5.42 5.19
C PHE A 32 -5.77 -6.33 5.50
N LEU A 33 -4.62 -5.78 5.93
CA LEU A 33 -3.41 -6.56 6.11
C LEU A 33 -3.33 -7.23 7.48
N HIS A 34 -3.73 -6.54 8.55
CA HIS A 34 -3.57 -7.03 9.91
C HIS A 34 -4.16 -8.44 10.13
N PRO A 35 -5.38 -8.78 9.66
CA PRO A 35 -5.92 -10.13 9.86
C PRO A 35 -5.06 -11.21 9.19
N THR A 36 -4.53 -10.91 8.00
CA THR A 36 -3.65 -11.82 7.25
C THR A 36 -2.29 -11.96 7.90
N ASP A 37 -1.70 -10.88 8.43
CA ASP A 37 -0.43 -10.94 9.17
C ASP A 37 -0.55 -11.81 10.44
N VAL A 38 -1.68 -11.72 11.16
CA VAL A 38 -1.95 -12.57 12.34
C VAL A 38 -2.06 -14.04 11.94
N ALA A 39 -2.80 -14.34 10.87
CA ALA A 39 -2.95 -15.71 10.38
C ALA A 39 -1.62 -16.31 9.89
N LEU A 40 -0.82 -15.55 9.14
CA LEU A 40 0.51 -15.95 8.70
C LEU A 40 1.45 -16.20 9.87
N LYS A 41 1.41 -15.34 10.90
CA LYS A 41 2.23 -15.53 12.11
C LYS A 41 1.84 -16.81 12.84
N ALA A 42 0.54 -17.06 13.03
CA ALA A 42 0.06 -18.29 13.64
C ALA A 42 0.48 -19.54 12.84
N ARG A 43 0.48 -19.47 11.50
CA ARG A 43 0.99 -20.55 10.64
C ARG A 43 2.48 -20.77 10.79
N ALA A 44 3.27 -19.68 10.81
CA ALA A 44 4.71 -19.77 11.03
C ALA A 44 5.04 -20.42 12.39
N GLU A 45 4.30 -20.06 13.45
CA GLU A 45 4.43 -20.67 14.78
C GLU A 45 4.01 -22.15 14.79
N SER A 46 2.96 -22.52 14.05
CA SER A 46 2.54 -23.92 13.91
C SER A 46 3.63 -24.74 13.23
N PHE A 47 4.19 -24.26 12.12
CA PHE A 47 5.24 -24.99 11.38
C PHE A 47 6.57 -25.06 12.11
N ALA A 48 6.89 -24.10 12.97
CA ALA A 48 8.07 -24.18 13.82
C ALA A 48 8.03 -25.39 14.77
N ASN A 49 6.83 -25.93 15.06
CA ASN A 49 6.62 -27.07 15.94
C ASN A 49 6.28 -28.38 15.18
N THR A 50 6.21 -28.35 13.85
CA THR A 50 5.87 -29.51 12.99
C THR A 50 7.12 -30.02 12.27
N SER A 51 7.24 -31.34 12.09
CA SER A 51 8.34 -31.94 11.32
C SER A 51 8.29 -31.49 9.85
N ILE A 52 9.44 -31.09 9.27
CA ILE A 52 9.57 -30.63 7.88
C ILE A 52 9.13 -31.69 6.84
N THR A 53 9.12 -32.97 7.24
CA THR A 53 8.74 -34.09 6.37
C THR A 53 7.25 -34.39 6.36
N ASP A 54 6.45 -33.65 7.14
CA ASP A 54 5.03 -33.92 7.30
C ASP A 54 4.24 -33.31 6.13
N THR A 55 4.14 -34.09 5.05
CA THR A 55 3.39 -33.72 3.83
C THR A 55 1.90 -33.49 4.11
N ASP A 56 1.43 -33.96 5.27
CA ASP A 56 0.05 -33.83 5.74
C ASP A 56 -0.18 -32.64 6.67
N ALA A 57 0.80 -31.75 6.86
CA ALA A 57 0.72 -30.62 7.80
C ALA A 57 -0.44 -29.65 7.54
N GLU A 58 -1.03 -29.66 6.33
CA GLU A 58 -2.21 -28.87 5.98
C GLU A 58 -3.47 -29.70 5.65
N VAL A 59 -3.44 -31.03 5.86
CA VAL A 59 -4.61 -31.89 5.63
C VAL A 59 -5.72 -31.55 6.61
N GLY A 60 -6.92 -31.29 6.09
CA GLY A 60 -8.08 -30.88 6.89
C GLY A 60 -8.17 -29.38 7.20
N ILE A 61 -7.20 -28.59 6.75
CA ILE A 61 -7.25 -27.13 6.84
C ILE A 61 -8.14 -26.58 5.71
N ALA A 62 -8.96 -25.58 6.03
CA ALA A 62 -9.75 -24.89 5.03
C ALA A 62 -8.84 -24.27 3.95
N LYS A 63 -9.21 -24.38 2.67
CA LYS A 63 -8.34 -24.02 1.54
C LYS A 63 -7.83 -22.58 1.63
N GLU A 64 -8.69 -21.67 2.07
CA GLU A 64 -8.43 -20.24 2.29
C GLU A 64 -7.50 -19.94 3.47
N GLU A 65 -7.25 -20.91 4.35
CA GLU A 65 -6.37 -20.81 5.51
C GLU A 65 -5.05 -21.60 5.33
N THR A 66 -4.85 -22.20 4.16
CA THR A 66 -3.56 -22.80 3.77
C THR A 66 -2.50 -21.71 3.67
N THR A 67 -1.23 -22.08 3.88
CA THR A 67 -0.11 -21.13 3.82
C THR A 67 -0.05 -20.45 2.47
N HIS A 68 -0.25 -21.19 1.38
CA HIS A 68 -0.27 -20.63 0.03
C HIS A 68 -1.36 -19.57 -0.15
N ALA A 69 -2.59 -19.87 0.28
CA ALA A 69 -3.71 -18.93 0.17
C ALA A 69 -3.49 -17.66 1.02
N LEU A 70 -2.92 -17.81 2.21
CA LEU A 70 -2.60 -16.68 3.07
C LEU A 70 -1.48 -15.80 2.48
N VAL A 71 -0.45 -16.40 1.89
CA VAL A 71 0.63 -15.68 1.20
C VAL A 71 0.11 -14.96 -0.05
N ASP A 72 -0.75 -15.60 -0.86
CA ASP A 72 -1.38 -14.97 -2.02
C ASP A 72 -2.23 -13.75 -1.61
N LYS A 73 -3.01 -13.90 -0.53
CA LYS A 73 -3.80 -12.82 0.03
C LYS A 73 -2.90 -11.67 0.52
N TRP A 74 -1.83 -11.99 1.25
CA TRP A 74 -0.85 -11.02 1.72
C TRP A 74 -0.20 -10.25 0.56
N ALA A 75 0.20 -10.95 -0.49
CA ALA A 75 0.80 -10.36 -1.68
C ALA A 75 -0.18 -9.42 -2.39
N THR A 76 -1.44 -9.86 -2.54
CA THR A 76 -2.51 -9.07 -3.16
C THR A 76 -2.78 -7.78 -2.38
N ILE A 77 -2.82 -7.84 -1.05
CA ILE A 77 -3.02 -6.66 -0.20
C ILE A 77 -1.83 -5.70 -0.31
N ASN A 78 -0.59 -6.23 -0.30
CA ASN A 78 0.61 -5.40 -0.45
C ASN A 78 0.73 -4.78 -1.85
N LEU A 79 0.25 -5.44 -2.89
CA LEU A 79 0.12 -4.86 -4.22
C LEU A 79 -0.82 -3.64 -4.19
N GLY A 80 -1.97 -3.74 -3.53
CA GLY A 80 -2.85 -2.60 -3.29
C GLY A 80 -2.15 -1.44 -2.55
N ARG A 81 -1.36 -1.74 -1.52
CA ARG A 81 -0.55 -0.74 -0.80
C ARG A 81 0.52 -0.09 -1.69
N ALA A 82 1.13 -0.85 -2.59
CA ALA A 82 2.11 -0.35 -3.53
C ALA A 82 1.45 0.62 -4.53
N ILE A 83 0.27 0.27 -5.06
CA ILE A 83 -0.51 1.11 -5.97
C ILE A 83 -0.87 2.46 -5.32
N LEU A 84 -1.33 2.46 -4.06
CA LEU A 84 -1.62 3.70 -3.34
C LEU A 84 -0.39 4.61 -3.23
N GLY A 85 0.78 4.02 -2.89
CA GLY A 85 2.03 4.76 -2.79
C GLY A 85 2.53 5.29 -4.14
N PHE A 86 2.41 4.48 -5.19
CA PHE A 86 2.77 4.85 -6.55
C PHE A 86 1.90 6.00 -7.07
N ALA A 87 0.59 5.93 -6.86
CA ALA A 87 -0.34 7.00 -7.24
C ALA A 87 -0.01 8.32 -6.51
N GLY A 88 0.26 8.25 -5.19
CA GLY A 88 0.67 9.44 -4.42
C GLY A 88 1.98 10.05 -4.91
N ALA A 89 2.96 9.22 -5.28
CA ALA A 89 4.21 9.66 -5.88
C ALA A 89 3.97 10.33 -7.24
N ALA A 90 3.17 9.71 -8.10
CA ALA A 90 2.83 10.25 -9.42
C ALA A 90 2.13 11.62 -9.31
N CYS A 91 1.16 11.77 -8.39
CA CYS A 91 0.53 13.06 -8.11
C CYS A 91 1.56 14.12 -7.69
N SER A 92 2.50 13.78 -6.81
CA SER A 92 3.52 14.71 -6.30
C SER A 92 4.50 15.13 -7.40
N VAL A 93 4.96 14.18 -8.23
CA VAL A 93 5.84 14.46 -9.37
C VAL A 93 5.13 15.38 -10.36
N TRP A 94 3.88 15.08 -10.72
CA TRP A 94 3.13 15.89 -11.67
C TRP A 94 2.84 17.30 -11.16
N ALA A 95 2.53 17.44 -9.86
CA ALA A 95 2.38 18.73 -9.21
C ALA A 95 3.68 19.56 -9.23
N THR A 96 4.82 18.90 -9.09
CA THR A 96 6.15 19.53 -9.12
C THR A 96 6.47 20.03 -10.52
N LEU A 97 6.31 19.18 -11.56
CA LEU A 97 6.56 19.55 -12.95
C LEU A 97 5.67 20.72 -13.40
N GLY A 98 4.38 20.69 -13.06
CA GLY A 98 3.46 21.80 -13.37
C GLY A 98 3.85 23.14 -12.76
N ARG A 99 4.61 23.16 -11.65
CA ARG A 99 5.16 24.41 -11.09
C ARG A 99 6.42 24.89 -11.82
N VAL A 100 7.27 23.97 -12.27
CA VAL A 100 8.48 24.30 -13.03
C VAL A 100 8.12 25.02 -14.33
N ASP A 101 7.11 24.53 -15.04
CA ASP A 101 6.63 25.17 -16.28
C ASP A 101 6.12 26.59 -16.02
N VAL A 102 5.33 26.80 -14.97
CA VAL A 102 4.79 28.13 -14.61
C VAL A 102 5.90 29.14 -14.28
N ILE A 103 6.99 28.70 -13.63
CA ILE A 103 8.14 29.58 -13.34
C ILE A 103 8.87 29.96 -14.62
N ARG A 104 9.05 28.99 -15.54
CA ARG A 104 9.77 29.21 -16.81
C ARG A 104 9.07 30.21 -17.73
N TYR A 105 7.73 30.21 -17.79
CA TYR A 105 6.96 31.13 -18.63
C TYR A 105 6.74 32.53 -18.02
N ARG A 106 7.20 32.79 -16.78
CA ARG A 106 7.09 34.09 -16.09
C ARG A 106 8.40 34.88 -16.02
N LEU A 107 9.52 34.30 -16.45
CA LEU A 107 10.82 34.96 -16.61
C LEU A 107 11.01 35.44 -18.05
#